data_AF-A0A257L1Y2-F1
#
_entry.id   AF-A0A257L1Y2-F1
#
_cell.length_a   1.000
_cell.length_b   1.000
_cell.length_c   1.000
_cell.angle_alpha   90.00
_cell.angle_beta   90.00
_cell.angle_gamma   90.00
#
_symmetry.space_group_name_H-M   'P 1'
#
loop_
_entity.id
_entity.type
_entity.pdbx_description
1 polymer ?
#
loop_
_entity_poly.entity_id
_entity_poly.type
_entity_poly.pdbx_seq_one_letter_code
_entity_poly.pdbx_strand_id
1 'polypeptide(L)'
;MLGGLAFWALGVKAALLWAVVMAFLSLVPMIGAGLVWFPVAVYFFISGQTWQGVALVTYGVLVISLADNLLRPMLVGKDAGLPDYVVMLTTLGGMAVFGINGFIIGPTIAAMFIAVWHLSTDGPAQAD
;
A
#
# COMPACT_ATOMS: atom_id res chain seq x y z
N MET A 1 -10.32 5.98 3.04
CA MET A 1 -11.57 6.46 3.69
C MET A 1 -11.32 7.16 5.03
N LEU A 2 -10.50 6.60 5.94
CA LEU A 2 -10.14 7.25 7.22
C LEU A 2 -9.48 8.64 7.06
N GLY A 3 -8.60 8.82 6.06
CA GLY A 3 -7.97 10.13 5.80
C GLY A 3 -8.93 11.23 5.32
N GLY A 4 -10.03 10.87 4.65
CA GLY A 4 -11.08 11.80 4.26
C GLY A 4 -11.90 12.28 5.47
N LEU A 5 -12.16 11.39 6.43
CA LEU A 5 -12.81 11.73 7.71
C LEU A 5 -11.92 12.64 8.56
N ALA A 6 -10.61 12.40 8.59
CA ALA A 6 -9.65 13.27 9.28
C ALA A 6 -9.61 14.68 8.66
N PHE A 7 -9.58 14.80 7.33
CA PHE A 7 -9.61 16.10 6.65
C PHE A 7 -10.94 16.85 6.77
N TRP A 8 -12.05 16.11 6.85
CA TRP A 8 -13.36 16.70 7.13
C TRP A 8 -13.44 17.25 8.56
N ALA A 9 -12.95 16.50 9.55
CA ALA A 9 -12.87 16.94 10.94
C ALA A 9 -11.92 18.15 11.14
N LEU A 10 -10.90 18.28 10.29
CA LEU A 10 -9.92 19.38 10.32
C LEU A 10 -10.37 20.62 9.50
N GLY A 11 -11.56 20.61 8.89
CA GLY A 11 -12.11 21.77 8.18
C GLY A 11 -11.42 22.10 6.85
N VAL A 12 -10.72 21.14 6.24
CA VAL A 12 -10.00 21.35 4.97
C VAL A 12 -11.01 21.48 3.82
N LYS A 13 -11.05 22.66 3.18
CA LYS A 13 -11.78 22.88 1.92
C LYS A 13 -11.30 21.86 0.88
N ALA A 14 -12.25 21.15 0.25
CA ALA A 14 -12.01 20.07 -0.71
C ALA A 14 -11.51 18.72 -0.13
N ALA A 15 -11.96 18.35 1.07
CA ALA A 15 -11.75 17.02 1.65
C ALA A 15 -12.10 15.84 0.71
N LEU A 16 -13.11 16.01 -0.17
CA LEU A 16 -13.50 15.00 -1.15
C LEU A 16 -12.43 14.80 -2.24
N LEU A 17 -11.79 15.88 -2.74
CA LEU A 17 -10.69 15.76 -3.70
C LEU A 17 -9.51 15.03 -3.09
N TRP A 18 -9.14 15.37 -1.86
CA TRP A 18 -8.06 14.69 -1.14
C TRP A 18 -8.38 13.22 -0.84
N ALA A 19 -9.64 12.88 -0.55
CA ALA A 19 -10.06 11.50 -0.36
C ALA A 19 -9.95 10.66 -1.64
N VAL A 20 -10.29 11.23 -2.81
CA VAL A 20 -10.13 10.58 -4.12
C VAL A 20 -8.66 10.38 -4.46
N VAL A 21 -7.83 11.41 -4.26
CA VAL A 21 -6.37 11.31 -4.46
C VAL A 21 -5.78 10.23 -3.55
N MET A 22 -6.16 10.21 -2.26
CA MET A 22 -5.74 9.13 -1.35
C MET A 22 -6.24 7.75 -1.79
N ALA A 23 -7.44 7.63 -2.35
CA ALA A 23 -7.95 6.35 -2.84
C ALA A 23 -7.11 5.84 -4.03
N PHE A 24 -6.79 6.72 -4.99
CA PHE A 24 -5.87 6.40 -6.10
C PHE A 24 -4.46 6.08 -5.61
N LEU A 25 -3.93 6.82 -4.63
CA LEU A 25 -2.61 6.53 -4.04
C LEU A 25 -2.60 5.24 -3.20
N SER A 26 -3.73 4.86 -2.59
CA SER A 26 -3.85 3.58 -1.86
C SER A 26 -3.79 2.35 -2.78
N LEU A 27 -4.00 2.57 -4.09
CA LEU A 27 -3.81 1.56 -5.13
C LEU A 27 -2.33 1.18 -5.30
N VAL A 28 -1.40 1.94 -4.70
CA VAL A 28 0.03 1.64 -4.64
C VAL A 28 0.32 1.00 -3.27
N PRO A 29 0.40 -0.34 -3.19
CA PRO A 29 0.75 -1.04 -1.96
C PRO A 29 2.18 -0.65 -1.55
N MET A 30 2.51 -0.74 -0.25
CA MET A 30 3.83 -0.43 0.33
C MET A 30 4.20 1.06 0.43
N ILE A 31 3.73 1.93 -0.47
CA ILE A 31 4.09 3.36 -0.50
C ILE A 31 2.92 4.28 -0.14
N GLY A 32 1.67 3.85 -0.38
CA GLY A 32 0.48 4.74 -0.35
C GLY A 32 0.20 5.43 0.98
N ALA A 33 0.45 4.79 2.12
CA ALA A 33 0.19 5.41 3.42
C ALA A 33 1.30 6.40 3.82
N GLY A 34 2.57 5.98 3.66
CA GLY A 34 3.76 6.79 3.93
C GLY A 34 3.84 8.06 3.09
N LEU A 35 3.54 7.95 1.79
CA LEU A 35 3.61 9.06 0.85
C LEU A 35 2.60 10.18 1.15
N VAL A 36 1.56 9.88 1.93
CA VAL A 36 0.48 10.82 2.24
C VAL A 36 0.67 11.50 3.58
N TRP A 37 1.03 10.76 4.64
CA TRP A 37 1.25 11.39 5.95
C TRP A 37 2.60 12.12 6.02
N PHE A 38 3.61 11.69 5.25
CA PHE A 38 4.95 12.29 5.29
C PHE A 38 4.99 13.75 4.82
N PRO A 39 4.41 14.15 3.66
CA PRO A 39 4.33 15.56 3.26
C PRO A 39 3.54 16.42 4.24
N VAL A 40 2.50 15.85 4.87
CA VAL A 40 1.67 16.53 5.88
C VAL A 40 2.46 16.75 7.16
N ALA A 41 3.28 15.78 7.58
CA ALA A 41 4.19 15.95 8.71
C ALA A 41 5.22 17.06 8.43
N VAL A 42 5.82 17.06 7.24
CA VAL A 42 6.74 18.11 6.79
C VAL A 42 6.05 19.48 6.79
N TYR A 43 4.81 19.56 6.31
CA TYR A 43 4.03 20.80 6.34
C TYR A 43 3.79 21.31 7.76
N PHE A 44 3.49 20.43 8.72
CA PHE A 44 3.33 20.82 10.13
C PHE A 44 4.63 21.36 10.74
N PHE A 45 5.77 20.78 10.42
CA PHE A 45 7.07 21.30 10.86
C PHE A 45 7.37 22.69 10.27
N ILE A 46 7.08 22.89 8.98
CA ILE A 46 7.27 24.20 8.32
C ILE A 46 6.29 25.25 8.89
N SER A 47 5.09 24.83 9.29
CA SER A 47 4.05 25.71 9.86
C SER A 47 4.29 26.06 11.33
N GLY A 48 5.42 25.64 11.94
CA GLY A 48 5.74 25.89 13.35
C GLY A 48 4.95 25.02 14.35
N GLN A 49 4.16 24.07 13.85
CA GLN A 49 3.32 23.15 14.62
C GLN A 49 4.08 21.85 14.92
N THR A 50 5.17 21.99 15.68
CA THR A 50 6.11 20.89 15.98
C THR A 50 5.46 19.73 16.71
N TRP A 51 4.54 20.00 17.64
CA TRP A 51 3.83 18.95 18.39
C TRP A 51 2.94 18.09 17.48
N GLN A 52 2.17 18.71 16.57
CA GLN A 52 1.34 17.99 15.61
C GLN A 52 2.18 17.19 14.61
N GLY A 53 3.30 17.74 14.15
CA GLY A 53 4.23 17.04 13.25
C GLY A 53 4.80 15.78 13.89
N VAL A 54 5.30 15.89 15.14
CA VAL A 54 5.85 14.74 15.87
C VAL A 54 4.77 13.68 16.11
N ALA A 55 3.59 14.06 16.58
CA ALA A 55 2.50 13.12 16.82
C ALA A 55 2.09 12.37 15.54
N LEU A 56 2.03 13.06 14.40
CA LEU A 56 1.68 12.47 13.11
C LEU A 56 2.76 11.50 12.62
N VAL A 57 4.05 11.84 12.78
CA VAL A 57 5.17 10.95 12.43
C VAL A 57 5.14 9.70 13.30
N THR A 58 5.00 9.86 14.61
CA THR A 58 4.97 8.74 15.56
C THR A 58 3.80 7.81 15.26
N TYR A 59 2.61 8.34 14.99
CA TYR A 59 1.44 7.55 14.63
C TYR A 59 1.57 6.88 13.25
N GLY A 60 2.09 7.60 12.26
CA GLY A 60 2.35 7.08 10.92
C GLY A 60 3.34 5.92 10.90
N VAL A 61 4.40 5.99 11.72
CA VAL A 61 5.42 4.94 11.80
C VAL A 61 5.00 3.78 12.73
N LEU A 62 4.40 4.07 13.88
CA LEU A 62 4.08 3.00 14.84
C LEU A 62 2.76 2.31 14.58
N VAL A 63 1.76 3.01 14.07
CA VAL A 63 0.41 2.46 13.93
C VAL A 63 0.13 2.11 12.48
N ILE A 64 0.38 3.05 11.56
CA ILE A 64 0.06 2.85 10.15
C ILE A 64 1.02 1.84 9.51
N SER A 65 2.34 1.95 9.68
CA SER A 65 3.24 0.92 9.13
C SER A 65 3.19 -0.43 9.85
N LEU A 66 2.88 -0.51 11.14
CA LEU A 66 2.64 -1.82 11.77
C LEU A 66 1.33 -2.42 11.25
N ALA A 67 0.25 -1.64 11.19
CA ALA A 67 -1.01 -2.16 10.70
C ALA A 67 -0.91 -2.61 9.24
N ASP A 68 -0.30 -1.79 8.38
CA ASP A 68 -0.23 -2.09 6.95
C ASP A 68 0.85 -3.13 6.59
N ASN A 69 1.99 -3.15 7.29
CA ASN A 69 3.09 -4.10 6.99
C ASN A 69 3.07 -5.38 7.83
N LEU A 70 2.38 -5.42 8.98
CA LEU A 70 2.40 -6.58 9.90
C LEU A 70 1.07 -7.34 9.96
N LEU A 71 -0.09 -6.67 9.82
CA LEU A 71 -1.38 -7.37 9.83
C LEU A 71 -1.64 -8.15 8.54
N ARG A 72 -1.18 -7.66 7.38
CA ARG A 72 -1.29 -8.38 6.10
C ARG A 72 -0.62 -9.76 6.13
N PRO A 73 0.66 -9.92 6.50
CA PRO A 73 1.29 -11.23 6.54
C PRO A 73 0.71 -12.15 7.63
N MET A 74 0.21 -11.59 8.74
CA MET A 74 -0.32 -12.37 9.87
C MET A 74 -1.76 -12.87 9.64
N LEU A 75 -2.59 -12.16 8.87
CA LEU A 75 -3.93 -12.63 8.47
C LEU A 75 -3.93 -13.52 7.22
N VAL A 76 -2.92 -13.37 6.34
CA VAL A 76 -2.88 -14.06 5.03
C VAL A 76 -1.98 -15.30 5.05
N GLY A 77 -1.29 -15.60 6.15
CA GLY A 77 -0.64 -16.89 6.38
C GLY A 77 0.23 -17.35 5.22
N LYS A 78 1.43 -16.76 5.07
CA LYS A 78 2.64 -17.32 4.44
C LYS A 78 2.57 -18.15 3.13
N ASP A 79 1.48 -18.21 2.37
CA ASP A 79 1.36 -19.20 1.27
C ASP A 79 1.06 -18.61 -0.13
N ALA A 80 1.34 -17.33 -0.36
CA ALA A 80 1.40 -16.80 -1.74
C ALA A 80 2.77 -16.26 -2.17
N GLY A 81 3.72 -16.04 -1.24
CA GLY A 81 5.13 -15.76 -1.53
C GLY A 81 5.45 -14.52 -2.41
N LEU A 82 4.46 -13.81 -2.94
CA LEU A 82 4.62 -12.67 -3.82
C LEU A 82 5.02 -11.44 -3.01
N PRO A 83 6.24 -10.92 -3.20
CA PRO A 83 6.62 -9.67 -2.55
C PRO A 83 5.72 -8.53 -3.02
N ASP A 84 5.35 -7.61 -2.12
CA ASP A 84 4.41 -6.53 -2.42
C ASP A 84 4.84 -5.64 -3.60
N TYR A 85 6.15 -5.45 -3.82
CA TYR A 85 6.67 -4.71 -4.97
C TYR A 85 6.36 -5.41 -6.30
N VAL A 86 6.30 -6.75 -6.34
CA VAL A 86 5.89 -7.51 -7.53
C VAL A 86 4.41 -7.27 -7.79
N VAL A 87 3.56 -7.28 -6.75
CA VAL A 87 2.12 -6.97 -6.89
C VAL A 87 1.91 -5.55 -7.38
N MET A 88 2.64 -4.58 -6.85
CA MET A 88 2.57 -3.18 -7.28
C MET A 88 2.99 -3.02 -8.75
N LEU A 89 4.14 -3.58 -9.12
CA LEU A 89 4.68 -3.49 -10.47
C LEU A 89 3.73 -4.14 -11.49
N THR A 90 3.17 -5.29 -11.14
CA THR A 90 2.31 -6.06 -12.03
C THR A 90 0.91 -5.47 -12.12
N THR A 91 0.40 -4.85 -11.07
CA THR A 91 -0.82 -4.04 -11.12
C THR A 91 -0.65 -2.84 -12.05
N LEU A 92 0.41 -2.05 -11.87
CA LEU A 92 0.68 -0.87 -12.70
C LEU A 92 1.02 -1.23 -14.15
N GLY A 93 1.89 -2.22 -14.36
CA GLY A 93 2.27 -2.72 -15.67
C GLY A 93 1.10 -3.41 -16.39
N GLY A 94 0.28 -4.18 -15.65
CA GLY A 94 -0.96 -4.76 -16.15
C GLY A 94 -1.93 -3.68 -16.60
N MET A 95 -2.12 -2.63 -15.80
CA MET A 95 -2.97 -1.50 -16.19
C MET A 95 -2.45 -0.74 -17.42
N ALA A 96 -1.14 -0.61 -17.57
CA ALA A 96 -0.53 0.03 -18.73
C ALA A 96 -0.75 -0.77 -20.03
N VAL A 97 -0.76 -2.10 -19.95
CA VAL A 97 -0.90 -2.98 -21.14
C VAL A 97 -2.37 -3.32 -21.44
N PHE A 98 -3.18 -3.59 -20.41
CA PHE A 98 -4.56 -4.10 -20.54
C PHE A 98 -5.63 -3.10 -20.08
N GLY A 99 -5.26 -1.85 -19.77
CA GLY A 99 -6.18 -0.84 -19.24
C GLY A 99 -6.71 -1.20 -17.85
N ILE A 100 -7.92 -0.76 -17.49
CA ILE A 100 -8.51 -1.05 -16.16
C ILE A 100 -8.55 -2.55 -15.83
N ASN A 101 -8.79 -3.42 -16.82
CA ASN A 101 -8.81 -4.87 -16.61
C ASN A 101 -7.44 -5.43 -16.18
N GLY A 102 -6.37 -4.72 -16.54
CA GLY A 102 -5.00 -4.99 -16.16
C GLY A 102 -4.73 -4.97 -14.67
N PHE A 103 -5.57 -4.30 -13.87
CA PHE A 103 -5.49 -4.29 -12.42
C PHE A 103 -5.64 -5.71 -11.82
N ILE A 104 -6.52 -6.53 -12.41
CA ILE A 104 -6.77 -7.91 -11.96
C ILE A 104 -5.82 -8.87 -12.68
N ILE A 105 -5.65 -8.67 -13.99
CA ILE A 105 -4.86 -9.56 -14.85
C ILE A 105 -3.38 -9.55 -14.46
N GLY A 106 -2.82 -8.39 -14.12
CA GLY A 106 -1.39 -8.23 -13.79
C GLY A 106 -0.92 -9.09 -12.63
N PRO A 107 -1.47 -8.93 -11.41
CA PRO A 107 -1.10 -9.75 -10.26
C PRO A 107 -1.39 -11.24 -10.47
N THR A 108 -2.45 -11.58 -11.21
CA THR A 108 -2.81 -12.97 -11.51
C THR A 108 -1.74 -13.66 -12.35
N ILE A 109 -1.24 -12.99 -13.40
CA ILE A 109 -0.15 -13.50 -14.23
C ILE A 109 1.13 -13.66 -13.40
N ALA A 110 1.43 -12.70 -12.53
CA ALA A 110 2.61 -12.76 -11.66
C ALA A 110 2.55 -13.94 -10.68
N ALA A 111 1.38 -14.17 -10.07
CA ALA A 111 1.15 -15.31 -9.19
C ALA A 111 1.32 -16.64 -9.92
N MET A 112 0.77 -16.76 -11.13
CA MET A 112 0.93 -17.95 -11.96
C MET A 112 2.38 -18.18 -12.36
N PHE A 113 3.10 -17.12 -12.75
CA PHE A 113 4.52 -17.21 -13.08
C PHE A 113 5.35 -17.71 -11.90
N ILE A 114 5.18 -17.13 -10.70
CA ILE A 114 5.91 -17.57 -9.51
C ILE A 114 5.53 -19.00 -9.11
N ALA A 115 4.26 -19.37 -9.20
CA ALA A 115 3.82 -20.73 -8.92
C ALA A 115 4.49 -21.75 -9.84
N VAL A 116 4.52 -21.49 -11.16
CA VAL A 116 5.21 -22.35 -12.14
C VAL A 116 6.72 -22.35 -11.90
N TRP A 117 7.29 -21.20 -11.58
CA TRP A 117 8.72 -21.06 -11.30
C TRP A 117 9.13 -21.90 -10.09
N HIS A 118 8.41 -21.80 -8.97
CA HIS A 118 8.65 -22.62 -7.78
C HIS A 118 8.48 -24.12 -8.08
N LEU A 119 7.44 -24.53 -8.81
CA LEU A 119 7.29 -25.94 -9.21
C LEU A 119 8.45 -26.45 -10.09
N SER A 120 9.12 -25.55 -10.82
CA SER A 120 10.23 -25.90 -11.70
C SER A 120 11.57 -25.91 -10.98
N THR A 121 11.75 -25.05 -9.97
CA THR A 121 12.99 -24.98 -9.17
C THR A 121 12.98 -25.92 -7.98
N ASP A 122 11.81 -26.14 -7.37
CA ASP A 122 11.58 -27.08 -6.30
C ASP A 122 11.00 -28.37 -6.91
N GLY A 123 11.88 -29.23 -7.41
CA GLY A 123 11.49 -30.62 -7.74
C GLY A 123 10.83 -31.30 -6.53
N PRO A 124 10.07 -32.40 -6.71
CA PRO A 124 9.20 -32.98 -5.69
C PRO A 124 10.02 -33.42 -4.46
N ALA A 125 10.12 -32.54 -3.47
CA ALA A 125 10.89 -32.78 -2.25
C ALA A 125 10.25 -32.05 -1.07
N GLN A 126 9.04 -32.52 -0.71
CA GLN A 126 8.50 -32.46 0.65
C GLN A 126 7.23 -33.33 0.67
N ALA A 127 7.46 -34.63 0.64
CA ALA A 127 6.51 -35.64 1.07
C ALA A 127 7.25 -36.51 2.09
N ASP A 128 7.59 -35.91 3.24
CA ASP A 128 7.98 -36.59 4.48
C ASP A 128 7.64 -35.66 5.67
#